data_AF-A0A973J6A5-F1
#
_entry.id   AF-A0A973J6A5-F1
#
_cell.length_a   1.000
_cell.length_b   1.000
_cell.length_c   1.000
_cell.angle_alpha   90.00
_cell.angle_beta   90.00
_cell.angle_gamma   90.00
#
_symmetry.space_group_name_H-M   'P 1'
#
loop_
_entity.id
_entity.type
_entity.pdbx_description
1 polymer ?
#
loop_
_entity_poly.entity_id
_entity_poly.type
_entity_poly.pdbx_seq_one_letter_code
_entity_poly.pdbx_strand_id
1 'polypeptide(L)'
;MSLSVLANTFANNILPILLLGGAGFMLGKIMHVDPRSLGRVVFYVFSPVLIFDLLVKNQLQWSEAASVIGFTVVIVLLIGLLAFLLGSFLKLERSALVAVVITTMFANTGNYGLPLVAFAFGETALS
;
A
#
# COMPACT_ATOMS: atom_id res chain seq x y z
N MET A 1 -16.32 11.56 -17.88
CA MET A 1 -14.89 11.18 -17.93
C MET A 1 -14.60 10.65 -19.34
N SER A 2 -13.59 11.17 -20.04
CA SER A 2 -13.22 10.63 -21.36
C SER A 2 -12.52 9.29 -21.20
N LEU A 3 -12.71 8.38 -22.17
CA LEU A 3 -12.06 7.06 -22.20
C LEU A 3 -10.52 7.17 -22.09
N SER A 4 -9.95 8.26 -22.59
CA SER A 4 -8.52 8.57 -22.50
C SER A 4 -8.03 8.76 -21.05
N VAL A 5 -8.82 9.36 -20.16
CA VAL A 5 -8.45 9.51 -18.75
C VAL A 5 -8.44 8.15 -18.05
N LEU A 6 -9.42 7.30 -18.34
CA LEU A 6 -9.50 5.96 -17.77
C LEU A 6 -8.31 5.10 -18.22
N ALA A 7 -7.99 5.13 -19.52
CA ALA A 7 -6.87 4.41 -20.10
C ALA A 7 -5.52 4.87 -19.51
N ASN A 8 -5.29 6.19 -19.41
CA ASN A 8 -4.06 6.73 -18.80
C ASN A 8 -3.95 6.37 -17.31
N THR A 9 -5.04 6.43 -16.56
CA THR A 9 -5.03 6.06 -15.13
C THR A 9 -4.70 4.57 -14.95
N PHE A 10 -5.28 3.70 -15.77
CA PHE A 10 -4.97 2.27 -15.76
C PHE A 10 -3.50 2.01 -16.13
N ALA A 11 -3.03 2.60 -17.23
CA ALA A 11 -1.69 2.40 -17.75
C ALA A 11 -0.59 2.87 -16.79
N ASN A 12 -0.82 3.97 -16.05
CA ASN A 12 0.17 4.53 -15.16
C ASN A 12 0.14 3.93 -13.75
N ASN A 13 -1.03 3.48 -13.27
CA ASN A 13 -1.18 3.07 -11.87
C ASN A 13 -1.36 1.55 -11.71
N ILE A 14 -2.17 0.92 -12.56
CA ILE A 14 -2.58 -0.49 -12.38
C ILE A 14 -1.68 -1.42 -13.20
N LEU A 15 -1.39 -1.05 -14.44
CA LEU A 15 -0.58 -1.86 -15.36
C LEU A 15 0.82 -2.18 -14.79
N PRO A 16 1.58 -1.23 -14.20
CA PRO A 16 2.91 -1.54 -13.68
C PRO A 16 2.87 -2.55 -12.53
N ILE A 17 1.87 -2.47 -11.65
CA ILE A 17 1.67 -3.42 -10.54
C ILE A 17 1.38 -4.82 -11.10
N LEU A 18 0.51 -4.92 -12.10
CA LEU A 18 0.21 -6.18 -12.79
C LEU A 18 1.43 -6.77 -13.49
N LEU A 19 2.23 -5.94 -14.17
CA LEU A 19 3.45 -6.38 -14.83
C LEU A 19 4.50 -6.89 -13.82
N LEU A 20 4.70 -6.17 -12.71
CA LEU A 20 5.57 -6.61 -11.61
C LEU A 20 5.08 -7.92 -10.98
N GLY A 21 3.78 -8.02 -10.69
CA GLY A 21 3.18 -9.25 -10.17
C GLY A 21 3.33 -10.43 -11.14
N GLY A 22 3.08 -10.20 -12.43
CA GLY A 22 3.27 -11.19 -13.49
C GLY A 22 4.73 -11.62 -13.65
N ALA A 23 5.67 -10.67 -13.62
CA ALA A 23 7.10 -10.95 -13.66
C ALA A 23 7.53 -11.79 -12.44
N GLY A 24 7.05 -11.45 -11.24
CA GLY A 24 7.29 -12.23 -10.02
C GLY A 24 6.75 -13.66 -10.12
N PHE A 25 5.54 -13.84 -10.69
CA PHE A 25 4.97 -15.16 -10.94
C PHE A 25 5.80 -15.96 -11.95
N MET A 26 6.21 -15.36 -13.07
CA MET A 26 7.06 -16.01 -14.07
C MET A 26 8.41 -16.39 -13.47
N LEU A 27 9.04 -15.50 -12.70
CA LEU A 27 10.29 -15.77 -12.01
C LEU A 27 10.16 -16.94 -11.03
N GLY A 28 9.10 -16.94 -10.21
CA GLY A 28 8.80 -18.05 -9.30
C GLY A 28 8.62 -19.38 -10.03
N LYS A 29 7.96 -19.38 -11.20
CA LYS A 29 7.73 -20.59 -12.00
C LYS A 29 8.98 -21.09 -12.73
N ILE A 30 9.83 -20.20 -13.24
CA ILE A 30 11.02 -20.56 -14.03
C ILE A 30 12.19 -20.91 -13.10
N MET A 31 12.42 -20.08 -12.09
CA MET A 31 13.62 -20.14 -11.24
C MET A 31 13.36 -20.82 -9.88
N HIS A 32 12.12 -21.25 -9.61
CA HIS A 32 11.72 -21.89 -8.33
C HIS A 32 12.11 -21.06 -7.10
N VAL A 33 12.07 -19.74 -7.22
CA VAL A 33 12.44 -18.82 -6.12
C VAL A 33 11.48 -19.01 -4.95
N ASP A 34 12.02 -19.31 -3.77
CA ASP A 34 11.25 -19.37 -2.54
C ASP A 34 10.80 -17.95 -2.11
N PRO A 35 9.48 -17.65 -2.14
CA PRO A 35 8.97 -16.34 -1.76
C PRO A 35 9.31 -15.95 -0.32
N ARG A 36 9.46 -16.94 0.58
CA ARG A 36 9.79 -16.69 2.00
C ARG A 36 11.20 -16.17 2.17
N SER A 37 12.14 -16.66 1.36
CA SER A 37 13.54 -16.25 1.41
C SER A 37 13.69 -14.84 0.83
N LEU A 38 13.04 -14.54 -0.29
CA LEU A 38 12.99 -13.17 -0.84
C LEU A 38 12.30 -12.19 0.12
N GLY A 39 11.16 -12.59 0.70
CA GLY A 39 10.45 -11.79 1.69
C GLY A 39 11.31 -11.44 2.91
N ARG A 40 12.12 -12.38 3.41
CA ARG A 40 13.07 -12.10 4.49
C ARG A 40 14.09 -11.02 4.12
N VAL A 41 14.69 -11.09 2.93
CA VAL A 41 15.62 -10.05 2.47
C VAL A 41 14.91 -8.70 2.35
N VAL A 42 13.69 -8.68 1.79
CA VAL A 42 12.90 -7.46 1.68
C VAL A 42 12.63 -6.85 3.05
N PHE A 43 12.07 -7.62 3.99
CA PHE A 43 11.70 -7.11 5.31
C PHE A 43 12.89 -6.75 6.21
N TYR A 44 13.96 -7.54 6.20
CA TYR A 44 15.08 -7.34 7.13
C TYR A 44 16.20 -6.47 6.56
N VAL A 45 16.31 -6.32 5.23
CA VAL A 45 17.38 -5.53 4.59
C VAL A 45 16.81 -4.32 3.87
N PHE A 46 15.90 -4.53 2.91
CA PHE A 46 15.41 -3.42 2.09
C PHE A 46 14.49 -2.47 2.85
N SER A 47 13.62 -2.96 3.74
CA SER A 47 12.74 -2.09 4.53
C SER A 47 13.52 -1.15 5.47
N PRO A 48 14.52 -1.62 6.26
CA PRO A 48 15.33 -0.71 7.08
C PRO A 48 16.14 0.29 6.24
N VAL A 49 16.71 -0.15 5.12
CA VAL A 49 17.45 0.73 4.20
C VAL A 49 16.54 1.82 3.65
N LEU A 50 15.32 1.46 3.24
CA LEU A 50 14.32 2.42 2.77
C LEU A 50 13.93 3.41 3.86
N ILE A 51 13.64 2.93 5.08
CA ILE A 51 13.31 3.80 6.21
C ILE A 51 14.45 4.77 6.49
N PHE A 52 15.70 4.28 6.51
CA PHE A 52 16.88 5.12 6.70
C PHE A 52 17.03 6.17 5.59
N ASP A 53 16.91 5.78 4.33
CA ASP A 53 16.98 6.69 3.18
C ASP A 53 15.91 7.79 3.27
N LEU A 54 14.68 7.41 3.65
CA LEU A 54 13.58 8.35 3.85
C LEU A 54 13.84 9.31 5.01
N LEU A 55 14.37 8.83 6.14
CA LEU A 55 14.68 9.66 7.30
C LEU A 55 15.83 10.64 7.04
N VAL A 56 16.80 10.27 6.22
CA VAL A 56 17.96 11.13 5.90
C VAL A 56 17.60 12.17 4.84
N LYS A 57 16.79 11.82 3.84
CA LYS A 57 16.43 12.73 2.73
C LYS A 57 15.28 13.66 3.05
N ASN A 58 14.32 13.24 3.88
CA ASN A 58 13.18 14.08 4.21
C ASN A 58 13.50 14.97 5.42
N GLN A 59 13.51 16.29 5.19
CA GLN A 59 13.58 17.28 6.27
C GLN A 59 12.19 17.48 6.88
N LEU A 60 11.62 16.44 7.48
CA LEU A 60 10.34 16.55 8.19
C LEU A 60 10.54 17.16 9.56
N GLN A 61 9.78 18.19 9.90
CA GLN A 61 9.72 18.64 11.28
C GLN A 61 9.07 17.55 12.13
N TRP A 62 9.61 17.30 13.33
CA TRP A 62 9.09 16.27 14.23
C TRP A 62 7.59 16.44 14.55
N SER A 63 7.11 17.68 14.58
CA SER A 63 5.69 18.02 14.76
C SER A 63 4.81 17.53 13.61
N GLU A 64 5.26 17.68 12.38
CA GLU A 64 4.56 17.22 11.17
C GLU A 64 4.58 15.69 11.10
N ALA A 65 5.74 15.08 11.35
CA ALA A 65 5.88 13.63 11.39
C ALA A 65 4.95 13.00 12.44
N ALA A 66 4.91 13.56 13.66
CA ALA A 66 4.01 13.10 14.72
C ALA A 66 2.52 13.24 14.32
N SER A 67 2.16 14.33 13.64
CA SER A 67 0.80 14.56 13.15
C SER A 67 0.39 13.54 12.10
N VAL A 68 1.27 13.27 11.12
CA VAL A 68 1.05 12.25 10.09
C VAL A 68 0.93 10.86 10.71
N ILE A 69 1.85 10.48 11.59
CA ILE A 69 1.80 9.19 12.30
C ILE A 69 0.50 9.05 13.08
N GLY A 70 0.13 10.07 13.85
CA GLY A 70 -1.11 10.09 14.62
C GLY A 70 -2.34 9.91 13.73
N PHE A 71 -2.42 10.68 12.65
CA PHE A 71 -3.49 10.55 11.66
C PHE A 71 -3.54 9.15 11.04
N THR A 72 -2.41 8.61 10.61
CA THR A 72 -2.30 7.27 10.02
C THR A 72 -2.73 6.18 11.00
N VAL A 73 -2.31 6.24 12.26
CA VAL A 73 -2.72 5.27 13.27
C VAL A 73 -4.22 5.33 13.52
N VAL A 74 -4.76 6.54 13.69
CA VAL A 74 -6.20 6.74 13.94
C VAL A 74 -7.03 6.24 12.76
N ILE A 75 -6.70 6.60 11.51
CA ILE A 75 -7.47 6.18 10.35
C ILE A 75 -7.42 4.67 10.13
N VAL A 76 -6.26 4.04 10.32
CA VAL A 76 -6.09 2.59 10.18
C VAL A 76 -6.94 1.85 11.23
N LEU A 77 -6.92 2.31 12.48
CA LEU A 77 -7.73 1.72 13.55
C LEU A 77 -9.23 1.92 13.33
N LEU A 78 -9.65 3.12 12.90
CA LEU A 78 -11.05 3.42 12.60
C LEU A 78 -11.57 2.54 11.46
N ILE A 79 -10.84 2.45 10.35
CA ILE A 79 -11.21 1.61 9.20
C ILE A 79 -11.21 0.14 9.60
N GLY A 80 -10.24 -0.31 10.39
CA GLY A 80 -10.20 -1.68 10.91
C GLY A 80 -11.39 -2.01 11.80
N LEU A 81 -11.77 -1.09 12.70
CA LEU A 81 -12.94 -1.24 13.55
C LEU A 81 -14.22 -1.28 12.72
N LEU A 82 -14.37 -0.40 11.73
CA LEU A 82 -15.53 -0.42 10.83
C LEU A 82 -15.60 -1.73 10.05
N ALA A 83 -14.49 -2.18 9.47
CA ALA A 83 -14.42 -3.44 8.73
C ALA A 83 -14.79 -4.64 9.64
N PHE A 84 -14.34 -4.64 10.89
CA PHE A 84 -14.68 -5.66 11.86
C PHE A 84 -16.17 -5.65 12.22
N LEU A 85 -16.73 -4.48 12.52
CA LEU A 85 -18.14 -4.33 12.86
C LEU A 85 -19.06 -4.73 11.70
N LEU A 86 -18.77 -4.26 10.48
CA LEU A 86 -19.53 -4.65 9.28
C LEU A 86 -19.38 -6.14 9.00
N GLY A 87 -18.16 -6.68 9.05
CA GLY A 87 -17.93 -8.09 8.78
C GLY A 87 -18.61 -9.00 9.81
N SER A 88 -18.64 -8.59 11.08
CA SER A 88 -19.37 -9.28 12.13
C SER A 88 -20.89 -9.17 11.95
N PHE A 89 -21.40 -8.00 11.53
CA PHE A 89 -22.82 -7.81 11.24
C PHE A 89 -23.29 -8.68 10.06
N LEU A 90 -22.44 -8.80 9.03
CA LEU A 90 -22.65 -9.68 7.88
C LEU A 90 -22.43 -11.17 8.20
N LYS A 91 -22.09 -11.52 9.45
CA LYS A 91 -21.84 -12.89 9.92
C LYS A 91 -20.79 -13.63 9.07
N LEU A 92 -19.74 -12.92 8.67
CA LEU A 92 -18.63 -13.54 7.95
C LEU A 92 -17.97 -14.61 8.82
N GLU A 93 -17.52 -15.69 8.17
CA GLU A 93 -16.67 -16.68 8.81
C GLU A 93 -15.38 -16.01 9.31
N ARG A 94 -14.81 -16.50 10.42
CA ARG A 94 -13.64 -15.91 11.07
C ARG A 94 -12.46 -15.68 10.12
N SER A 95 -12.21 -16.61 9.19
CA SER A 95 -11.16 -16.51 8.18
C SER A 95 -11.40 -15.31 7.25
N ALA A 96 -12.61 -15.18 6.71
CA ALA A 96 -13.03 -14.08 5.84
C ALA A 96 -13.05 -12.73 6.59
N LEU A 97 -13.53 -12.70 7.83
CA LEU A 97 -13.54 -11.49 8.66
C LEU A 97 -12.13 -10.93 8.85
N VAL A 98 -11.18 -11.79 9.25
CA VAL A 98 -9.78 -11.40 9.45
C VAL A 98 -9.17 -10.91 8.14
N ALA A 99 -9.43 -11.59 7.03
CA ALA A 99 -8.95 -11.18 5.72
C ALA A 99 -9.48 -9.78 5.32
N VAL A 100 -10.78 -9.52 5.54
CA VAL A 100 -11.39 -8.21 5.25
C VAL A 100 -10.81 -7.12 6.14
N VAL A 101 -10.66 -7.36 7.44
CA VAL A 101 -10.08 -6.37 8.36
C VAL A 101 -8.64 -6.02 7.95
N ILE A 102 -7.78 -7.03 7.74
CA ILE A 102 -6.36 -6.78 7.39
C ILE A 102 -6.23 -6.07 6.05
N THR A 103 -6.96 -6.50 5.02
CA THR A 103 -6.87 -5.91 3.68
C THR A 103 -7.40 -4.48 3.62
N THR A 104 -8.40 -4.14 4.45
CA THR A 104 -8.94 -2.77 4.53
C THR A 104 -8.05 -1.85 5.35
N MET A 105 -7.45 -2.36 6.45
CA MET A 105 -6.54 -1.58 7.31
C MET A 105 -5.23 -1.23 6.61
N PHE A 106 -4.64 -2.18 5.86
CA PHE A 106 -3.34 -2.04 5.23
C PHE A 106 -3.47 -2.02 3.70
N ALA A 107 -4.22 -1.04 3.20
CA ALA A 107 -4.36 -0.82 1.77
C ALA A 107 -3.00 -0.43 1.14
N ASN A 108 -2.84 -0.69 -0.16
CA ASN A 108 -1.65 -0.32 -0.91
C ASN A 108 -1.65 1.19 -1.22
N THR A 109 -1.40 1.99 -0.18
CA THR A 109 -1.39 3.45 -0.23
C THR A 109 -0.23 4.01 -1.04
N GLY A 110 0.85 3.26 -1.22
CA GLY A 110 1.94 3.63 -2.12
C GLY A 110 1.52 3.62 -3.58
N ASN A 111 1.16 2.45 -4.11
CA ASN A 111 0.91 2.31 -5.55
C ASN A 111 -0.47 2.85 -5.98
N TYR A 112 -1.46 2.89 -5.09
CA TYR A 112 -2.78 3.47 -5.38
C TYR A 112 -2.99 4.87 -4.78
N GLY A 113 -2.46 5.14 -3.59
CA GLY A 113 -2.69 6.41 -2.91
C GLY A 113 -1.88 7.56 -3.48
N LEU A 114 -0.59 7.37 -3.80
CA LEU A 114 0.25 8.44 -4.35
C LEU A 114 -0.30 8.96 -5.69
N PRO A 115 -0.69 8.13 -6.67
CA PRO A 115 -1.28 8.65 -7.90
C PRO A 115 -2.63 9.32 -7.71
N LEU A 116 -3.43 8.85 -6.74
CA LEU A 116 -4.71 9.48 -6.42
C LEU A 116 -4.51 10.87 -5.80
N VAL A 117 -3.53 11.01 -4.91
CA VAL A 117 -3.15 12.31 -4.32
C VAL A 117 -2.60 13.23 -5.40
N ALA A 118 -1.74 12.74 -6.29
CA ALA A 118 -1.23 13.50 -7.44
C ALA A 118 -2.36 14.00 -8.34
N PHE A 119 -3.36 13.15 -8.60
CA PHE A 119 -4.51 13.51 -9.42
C PHE A 119 -5.40 14.57 -8.75
N ALA A 120 -5.63 14.46 -7.43
CA ALA A 120 -6.53 15.35 -6.70
C ALA A 120 -5.88 16.69 -6.31
N PHE A 121 -4.57 16.69 -6.01
CA PHE A 121 -3.86 17.83 -5.41
C PHE A 121 -2.62 18.27 -6.20
N GLY A 122 -2.26 17.59 -7.29
CA GLY A 122 -1.08 17.89 -8.11
C GLY A 122 0.23 17.33 -7.53
N GLU A 123 1.34 17.47 -8.27
CA GLU A 123 2.64 16.95 -7.84
C GLU A 123 3.24 17.67 -6.63
N THR A 124 2.83 18.92 -6.38
CA THR A 124 3.21 19.69 -5.18
C THR A 124 2.70 19.07 -3.88
N ALA A 125 1.72 18.16 -3.95
CA ALA A 125 1.27 17.41 -2.78
C ALA A 125 2.13 16.17 -2.50
N LEU A 126 3.06 15.83 -3.40
CA LEU A 126 3.99 14.70 -3.28
C LEU A 126 5.42 15.14 -2.93
N SER A 127 5.68 16.45 -2.91
CA SER A 127 6.98 17.06 -2.62
C SER A 127 7.13 17.45 -1.16
#